data_AF-K2AF61-F1
#
_entry.id   AF-K2AF61-F1
#
_cell.length_a   1.000
_cell.length_b   1.000
_cell.length_c   1.000
_cell.angle_alpha   90.00
_cell.angle_beta   90.00
_cell.angle_gamma   90.00
#
_symmetry.space_group_name_H-M   'P 1'
#
loop_
_entity.id
_entity.type
_entity.pdbx_description
1 polymer ?
#
loop_
_entity_poly.entity_id
_entity_poly.type
_entity_poly.pdbx_seq_one_letter_code
_entity_poly.pdbx_strand_id
1 'polypeptide(L)' 'MSAAKEYVFPDNDLTRFAPGLEVVEVPGDHDSMVLEPNVRVLAARMRAVIAAAEAGPSNVVALATAAE' A
#
# COMPACT_ATOMS: atom_id res chain seq x y z
N MET A 1 -2.42 -19.08 -21.12
CA MET A 1 -1.51 -17.90 -21.20
C MET A 1 -2.18 -16.87 -22.08
N SER A 2 -2.33 -15.63 -21.60
CA SER A 2 -2.91 -14.54 -22.39
C SER A 2 -1.92 -14.09 -23.47
N ALA A 3 -2.41 -13.84 -24.69
CA ALA A 3 -1.61 -13.37 -25.83
C ALA A 3 -1.46 -11.84 -25.87
N ALA A 4 -1.82 -11.14 -24.78
CA ALA A 4 -1.72 -9.69 -24.69
C ALA A 4 -0.25 -9.25 -24.51
N LYS A 5 0.13 -8.13 -25.12
CA LYS A 5 1.37 -7.42 -24.77
C LYS A 5 1.25 -6.99 -23.31
N GLU A 6 2.08 -7.56 -22.47
CA GLU A 6 2.12 -7.23 -21.05
C GLU A 6 2.89 -5.91 -20.91
N TYR A 7 2.15 -4.80 -20.79
CA TYR A 7 2.74 -3.51 -20.48
C TYR A 7 3.00 -3.46 -18.98
N VAL A 8 4.27 -3.61 -18.60
CA VAL A 8 4.71 -3.48 -17.21
C VAL A 8 5.14 -2.04 -16.99
N PHE A 9 4.34 -1.30 -16.22
CA PHE A 9 4.69 0.04 -15.74
C PHE A 9 5.20 -0.06 -14.30
N PRO A 10 6.14 0.81 -13.87
CA PRO A 10 6.73 0.73 -12.53
C PRO A 10 5.72 0.71 -11.37
N ASP A 11 4.55 1.29 -11.58
CA ASP A 11 3.46 1.44 -10.60
C ASP A 11 2.11 0.93 -11.16
N ASN A 12 2.14 0.14 -12.23
CA ASN A 12 0.95 -0.28 -12.99
C ASN A 12 0.07 0.88 -13.49
N ASP A 13 0.66 2.04 -13.83
CA ASP A 13 -0.04 3.24 -14.30
C ASP A 13 -1.06 3.76 -13.26
N LEU A 14 -0.82 3.50 -11.96
CA LEU A 14 -1.75 3.88 -10.89
C LEU A 14 -1.53 5.32 -10.39
N THR A 15 -0.34 5.91 -10.57
CA THR A 15 -0.03 7.29 -10.14
C THR A 15 -1.02 8.31 -10.71
N ARG A 16 -1.56 8.08 -11.90
CA ARG A 16 -2.58 8.96 -12.52
C ARG A 16 -3.86 9.09 -11.70
N PHE A 17 -4.17 8.08 -10.88
CA PHE A 17 -5.35 8.07 -10.00
C PHE A 17 -4.99 8.43 -8.56
N ALA A 18 -3.75 8.15 -8.15
CA ALA A 18 -3.22 8.45 -6.82
C ALA A 18 -1.84 9.13 -6.95
N PRO A 19 -1.77 10.47 -7.09
CA PRO A 19 -0.50 11.17 -7.30
C PRO A 19 0.52 11.03 -6.15
N GLY A 20 0.05 10.67 -4.95
CA GLY A 20 0.89 10.39 -3.79
C GLY A 20 1.20 8.90 -3.57
N LEU A 21 0.99 8.04 -4.57
CA LEU A 21 1.29 6.62 -4.49
C LEU A 21 2.80 6.38 -4.35
N GLU A 22 3.18 5.46 -3.46
CA GLU A 22 4.54 4.97 -3.30
C GLU A 22 4.57 3.47 -3.61
N VAL A 23 5.61 3.02 -4.34
CA VAL A 23 5.87 1.61 -4.61
C VAL A 23 7.04 1.16 -3.74
N VAL A 24 6.80 0.13 -2.92
CA VAL A 24 7.82 -0.47 -2.05
C VAL A 24 8.02 -1.92 -2.44
N GLU A 25 9.21 -2.23 -2.96
CA GLU A 25 9.57 -3.60 -3.32
C GLU A 25 9.86 -4.45 -2.07
N VAL A 26 9.37 -5.69 -2.09
CA VAL A 26 9.60 -6.68 -1.03
C VAL A 26 9.99 -8.03 -1.64
N PRO A 27 10.70 -8.90 -0.90
CA PRO A 27 11.04 -10.23 -1.38
C PRO A 27 9.80 -11.11 -1.61
N GLY A 28 9.92 -12.06 -2.54
CA GLY A 28 8.85 -12.98 -2.91
C GLY A 28 8.09 -12.56 -4.18
N ASP A 29 7.29 -13.48 -4.69
CA ASP A 29 6.28 -13.24 -5.72
C ASP A 29 4.90 -12.98 -5.08
N HIS A 30 3.84 -12.96 -5.88
CA HIS A 30 2.47 -12.68 -5.42
C HIS A 30 2.04 -13.54 -4.22
N ASP A 31 2.41 -14.82 -4.21
CA ASP A 31 2.01 -15.77 -3.18
C ASP A 31 3.01 -15.78 -2.02
N SER A 32 4.30 -15.82 -2.34
CA SER A 32 5.35 -15.97 -1.33
C SER A 32 5.71 -14.67 -0.61
N MET A 33 5.33 -13.49 -1.10
CA MET A 33 5.58 -12.21 -0.43
C MET A 33 4.86 -12.08 0.91
N VAL A 34 3.76 -12.82 1.11
CA VAL A 34 2.97 -12.83 2.36
C VAL A 34 3.26 -14.02 3.27
N LEU A 35 4.25 -14.86 2.92
CA LEU A 35 4.64 -16.03 3.69
C LEU A 35 6.05 -15.88 4.30
N GLU A 36 6.36 -16.67 5.32
CA GLU A 36 7.71 -16.70 5.89
C GLU A 36 8.73 -17.26 4.88
N PRO A 37 9.94 -16.68 4.76
CA PRO A 37 10.48 -15.59 5.59
C PRO A 37 10.14 -14.16 5.09
N ASN A 38 9.58 -14.03 3.89
CA ASN A 38 9.43 -12.76 3.16
C ASN A 38 8.49 -11.77 3.86
N VAL A 39 7.43 -12.29 4.49
CA VAL A 39 6.40 -11.49 5.18
C VAL A 39 6.98 -10.55 6.24
N ARG A 40 8.14 -10.88 6.82
CA ARG A 40 8.82 -10.03 7.81
C ARG A 40 9.22 -8.68 7.23
N VAL A 41 9.67 -8.65 5.97
CA VAL A 41 10.07 -7.42 5.30
C VAL A 41 8.84 -6.57 4.99
N LEU A 42 7.78 -7.17 4.44
CA LEU A 42 6.52 -6.49 4.20
C LEU A 42 5.94 -5.89 5.48
N ALA A 43 5.85 -6.68 6.55
CA ALA A 43 5.34 -6.25 7.84
C ALA A 43 6.17 -5.11 8.45
N ALA A 44 7.50 -5.16 8.34
CA ALA A 44 8.38 -4.08 8.83
C ALA A 44 8.16 -2.77 8.07
N ARG A 45 7.99 -2.82 6.75
CA ARG A 45 7.66 -1.64 5.92
C ARG A 45 6.30 -1.08 6.29
N MET A 46 5.27 -1.92 6.38
CA MET A 46 3.91 -1.52 6.78
C MET A 46 3.90 -0.84 8.16
N ARG A 47 4.62 -1.40 9.14
CA ARG A 47 4.74 -0.79 10.48
C ARG A 47 5.31 0.63 10.41
N ALA A 48 6.34 0.86 9.59
CA ALA A 48 6.97 2.18 9.48
C ALA A 48 6.00 3.22 8.87
N VAL A 49 5.30 2.86 7.80
CA VAL A 49 4.37 3.80 7.13
C VAL A 49 3.12 4.08 7.98
N ILE A 50 2.60 3.09 8.70
CA ILE A 50 1.48 3.29 9.63
C ILE A 50 1.90 4.24 10.75
N ALA A 51 3.07 4.02 11.37
CA ALA A 51 3.56 4.90 12.44
C ALA A 51 3.76 6.35 11.95
N ALA A 52 4.26 6.54 10.73
CA ALA A 52 4.39 7.87 10.13
C ALA A 52 3.03 8.53 9.88
N ALA A 53 2.04 7.77 9.38
CA ALA A 53 0.69 8.27 9.14
C ALA A 53 -0.03 8.65 10.45
N GLU A 54 0.11 7.83 11.49
CA GLU A 54 -0.48 8.09 12.81
C GLU A 54 0.15 9.29 13.53
N ALA A 55 1.41 9.62 13.24
CA ALA A 55 2.07 10.82 13.75
C ALA A 55 1.63 12.11 13.03
N GLY A 56 0.98 11.98 11.87
CA GLY A 56 0.46 13.08 11.09
C GLY A 56 -0.90 13.60 11.58
N PRO A 57 -1.38 14.74 11.04
CA PRO A 57 -2.73 15.21 11.33
C PRO A 57 -3.76 14.22 10.82
N SER A 58 -4.67 13.81 11.71
CA SER A 58 -5.80 12.94 11.35
C SER A 58 -6.70 13.64 10.33
N ASN A 59 -6.99 12.95 9.23
CA ASN A 59 -8.00 13.34 8.26
C ASN A 59 -9.40 12.78 8.60
N VAL A 60 -9.54 12.12 9.76
CA VAL A 60 -10.82 11.61 10.24
C VAL A 60 -11.64 12.79 10.72
N VAL A 61 -12.69 13.12 9.97
CA VAL A 61 -13.71 14.07 10.41
C VAL A 61 -14.57 13.37 11.47
N ALA A 62 -14.60 13.92 12.69
CA ALA A 62 -15.49 13.42 13.73
C ALA A 62 -16.94 13.50 13.24
N LEU A 63 -17.64 12.37 13.26
CA LEU A 63 -19.06 12.34 12.92
C LEU A 63 -19.80 13.17 13.98
N ALA A 64 -20.44 14.26 13.57
CA ALA A 64 -21.22 15.08 14.49
C ALA A 64 -22.30 14.21 15.14
N THR A 65 -22.26 14.08 16.46
CA THR A 65 -23.33 13.42 17.20
C THR A 65 -24.60 14.24 17.02
N ALA A 66 -25.56 13.72 16.25
CA ALA A 66 -26.89 14.31 16.20
C ALA A 66 -27.45 14.28 17.62
N ALA A 67 -27.64 15.47 18.20
CA ALA A 67 -28.35 15.64 19.46
C ALA A 67 -29.84 15.38 19.21
N GLU A 68 -30.43 14.54 20.06
CA GLU A 68 -31.87 14.32 20.19
C GLU A 68 -32.50 15.39 21.10
#